data_AF-A0A2K9BKC5-F1
#
_entry.id   AF-A0A2K9BKC5-F1
#
_cell.length_a   1.000
_cell.length_b   1.000
_cell.length_c   1.000
_cell.angle_alpha   90.00
_cell.angle_beta   90.00
_cell.angle_gamma   90.00
#
_symmetry.space_group_name_H-M   'P 1'
#
loop_
_entity.id
_entity.type
_entity.pdbx_description
1 polymer ?
#
loop_
_entity_poly.entity_id
_entity_poly.type
_entity_poly.pdbx_seq_one_letter_code
_entity_poly.pdbx_strand_id
1 'polypeptide(L)'
;MIQFLSNTWVNGSNQLGKDGQVNTQILILGVIVLVVSLILSLTFSKYLYDFKKNDSKHKIYGINFIIIFAVLNAIAIFSGILGMILFSNAKSIFGANSNIDNGANVAFAVIVTILAIGFAVIIGSSVLLWFGIYKFGIALDKEKVLFIGEKILYSKITKIIDDKGKIYINYLQGIRTNKRFKLSKSSVMGQWFIQNVLVTGHSIEKMNADEYFKNMNVLAKKELEEKQSQKAKEKK
;
A
#
# COMPACT_ATOMS: atom_id res chain seq x y z
N MET A 1 -44.75 1.99 9.50
CA MET A 1 -44.05 1.57 10.74
C MET A 1 -42.86 0.72 10.29
N ILE A 2 -41.68 1.33 10.16
CA ILE A 2 -40.46 0.61 9.79
C ILE A 2 -40.01 -0.12 11.05
N GLN A 3 -40.16 -1.44 11.09
CA GLN A 3 -39.50 -2.25 12.12
C GLN A 3 -37.99 -2.03 11.96
N PHE A 4 -37.42 -1.17 12.80
CA PHE A 4 -35.98 -1.16 13.01
C PHE A 4 -35.64 -2.55 13.54
N LEU A 5 -34.99 -3.35 12.70
CA LEU A 5 -34.46 -4.66 13.05
C LEU A 5 -33.69 -4.53 14.37
N SER A 6 -34.24 -5.04 15.47
CA SER A 6 -33.62 -4.96 16.78
C SER A 6 -32.54 -6.04 16.87
N ASN A 7 -31.32 -5.64 17.19
CA ASN A 7 -30.30 -6.63 17.50
C ASN A 7 -30.71 -7.34 18.80
N THR A 8 -30.51 -8.65 18.84
CA THR A 8 -30.95 -9.50 19.95
C THR A 8 -29.79 -10.36 20.44
N TRP A 9 -29.92 -10.87 21.66
CA TRP A 9 -29.00 -11.90 22.14
C TRP A 9 -29.39 -13.24 21.54
N VAL A 10 -28.40 -14.05 21.18
CA VAL A 10 -28.66 -15.43 20.78
C VAL A 10 -29.04 -16.23 22.02
N ASN A 11 -30.15 -16.98 21.95
CA ASN A 11 -30.63 -17.78 23.07
C ASN A 11 -29.59 -18.83 23.49
N GLY A 12 -29.31 -18.91 24.80
CA GLY A 12 -28.36 -19.88 25.35
C GLY A 12 -26.88 -19.62 25.01
N SER A 13 -26.52 -18.47 24.43
CA SER A 13 -25.11 -18.14 24.15
C SER A 13 -24.74 -16.72 24.56
N ASN A 14 -23.43 -16.43 24.51
CA ASN A 14 -22.89 -15.09 24.76
C ASN A 14 -22.78 -14.24 23.49
N GLN A 15 -23.27 -14.73 22.35
CA GLN A 15 -23.06 -14.12 21.05
C GLN A 15 -24.12 -13.07 20.72
N LEU A 16 -23.70 -12.09 19.89
CA LEU A 16 -24.62 -11.14 19.29
C LEU A 16 -25.40 -11.79 18.14
N GLY A 17 -26.71 -11.58 18.15
CA GLY A 17 -27.63 -12.14 17.18
C GLY A 17 -28.50 -11.09 16.49
N LYS A 18 -29.24 -11.57 15.50
CA LYS A 18 -30.31 -10.85 14.83
C LYS A 18 -31.52 -11.78 14.83
N ASP A 19 -32.66 -11.29 15.31
CA ASP A 19 -33.90 -12.07 15.43
C ASP A 19 -33.72 -13.43 16.18
N GLY A 20 -32.87 -13.45 17.22
CA GLY A 20 -32.58 -14.63 18.04
C GLY A 20 -31.57 -15.62 17.43
N GLN A 21 -31.12 -15.38 16.20
CA GLN A 21 -30.15 -16.20 15.47
C GLN A 21 -28.75 -15.57 15.46
N VAL A 22 -27.71 -16.39 15.35
CA VAL A 22 -26.31 -15.90 15.32
C VAL A 22 -26.09 -15.01 14.09
N ASN A 23 -25.58 -13.81 14.30
CA ASN A 23 -25.22 -12.93 13.18
C ASN A 23 -23.80 -13.23 12.67
N THR A 24 -23.66 -14.34 11.94
CA THR A 24 -22.38 -14.83 11.41
C THR A 24 -21.69 -13.82 10.49
N GLN A 25 -22.43 -12.89 9.88
CA GLN A 25 -21.85 -11.87 8.98
C GLN A 25 -20.85 -10.97 9.71
N ILE A 26 -21.13 -10.57 10.95
CA ILE A 26 -20.23 -9.73 11.75
C ILE A 26 -18.93 -10.47 12.07
N LEU A 27 -19.04 -11.75 12.44
CA LEU A 27 -17.87 -12.59 12.71
C LEU A 27 -17.01 -12.73 11.45
N ILE A 28 -17.63 -13.00 10.31
CA ILE A 28 -16.93 -13.10 9.01
C ILE A 28 -16.18 -11.81 8.70
N LEU A 29 -16.79 -10.64 8.91
CA LEU A 29 -16.11 -9.35 8.72
C LEU A 29 -14.87 -9.20 9.61
N GLY A 30 -14.94 -9.61 10.88
CA GLY A 30 -13.79 -9.64 11.79
C GLY A 30 -12.65 -10.55 11.31
N VAL A 31 -13.00 -11.75 10.84
CA VAL A 31 -12.04 -12.69 10.24
C VAL A 31 -11.39 -12.09 8.99
N ILE A 32 -12.16 -11.46 8.10
CA ILE A 32 -11.65 -10.83 6.88
C ILE A 32 -10.65 -9.73 7.23
N VAL A 33 -10.98 -8.82 8.16
CA VAL A 33 -10.06 -7.76 8.60
C VAL A 33 -8.75 -8.37 9.07
N LEU A 34 -8.81 -9.38 9.94
CA LEU A 34 -7.60 -10.03 10.46
C LEU A 34 -6.76 -10.68 9.36
N VAL A 35 -7.37 -11.51 8.51
CA VAL A 35 -6.65 -12.25 7.46
C VAL A 35 -6.02 -11.30 6.45
N VAL A 36 -6.74 -10.27 6.00
CA VAL A 36 -6.21 -9.30 5.03
C VAL A 36 -5.05 -8.50 5.64
N SER A 37 -5.15 -8.05 6.89
CA SER A 37 -4.05 -7.35 7.58
C SER A 37 -2.82 -8.23 7.77
N LEU A 38 -3.00 -9.52 8.07
CA LEU A 38 -1.89 -10.47 8.18
C LEU A 38 -1.20 -10.68 6.82
N ILE A 39 -1.97 -10.88 5.74
CA ILE A 39 -1.41 -11.03 4.39
C ILE A 39 -0.61 -9.79 3.99
N LEU A 40 -1.14 -8.59 4.23
CA LEU A 40 -0.44 -7.34 3.96
C LEU A 40 0.87 -7.23 4.76
N SER A 41 0.82 -7.55 6.06
CA SER A 41 1.98 -7.50 6.95
C SER A 41 3.07 -8.49 6.54
N LEU A 42 2.71 -9.74 6.21
CA LEU A 42 3.63 -10.77 5.76
C LEU A 42 4.25 -10.42 4.40
N THR A 43 3.45 -9.94 3.46
CA THR A 43 3.93 -9.53 2.13
C THR A 43 4.91 -8.37 2.23
N PHE A 44 4.59 -7.35 3.03
CA PHE A 44 5.49 -6.24 3.26
C PHE A 44 6.78 -6.68 3.98
N SER A 45 6.67 -7.54 4.99
CA SER A 45 7.82 -8.09 5.71
C SER A 45 8.74 -8.88 4.78
N LYS A 46 8.18 -9.65 3.84
CA LYS A 46 8.94 -10.33 2.80
C LYS A 46 9.71 -9.34 1.91
N TYR A 47 9.04 -8.30 1.41
CA TYR A 47 9.73 -7.28 0.60
C TYR A 47 10.82 -6.54 1.37
N LEU A 48 10.59 -6.26 2.66
CA LEU A 48 11.57 -5.61 3.53
C LEU A 48 12.76 -6.54 3.82
N TYR A 49 12.50 -7.84 3.99
CA TYR A 49 13.54 -8.86 4.12
C TYR A 49 14.39 -8.99 2.85
N ASP A 50 13.75 -9.10 1.68
CA ASP A 50 14.43 -9.16 0.39
C ASP A 50 15.28 -7.90 0.16
N PHE A 51 14.75 -6.73 0.53
CA PHE A 51 15.49 -5.48 0.48
C PHE A 51 16.66 -5.45 1.47
N LYS A 52 16.49 -5.99 2.68
CA LYS A 52 17.55 -6.08 3.69
C LYS A 52 18.67 -7.02 3.26
N LYS A 53 18.34 -8.19 2.70
CA LYS A 53 19.29 -9.20 2.25
C LYS A 53 20.14 -8.75 1.05
N ASN A 54 19.76 -7.69 0.35
CA ASN A 54 20.54 -7.17 -0.76
C ASN A 54 21.88 -6.58 -0.27
N ASP A 55 23.02 -7.02 -0.83
CA ASP A 55 24.36 -6.56 -0.45
C ASP A 55 24.78 -5.18 -1.03
N SER A 56 23.81 -4.37 -1.44
CA SER A 56 24.07 -3.02 -1.96
C SER A 56 24.84 -2.16 -0.94
N LYS A 57 26.01 -1.63 -1.35
CA LYS A 57 26.85 -0.75 -0.51
C LYS A 57 26.14 0.55 -0.10
N HIS A 58 25.26 1.06 -0.96
CA HIS A 58 24.54 2.32 -0.72
C HIS A 58 23.06 1.99 -0.50
N LYS A 59 22.62 1.97 0.76
CA LYS A 59 21.24 1.70 1.14
C LYS A 59 20.76 2.68 2.20
N ILE A 60 19.52 3.14 2.05
CA ILE A 60 18.82 3.95 3.04
C ILE A 60 17.43 3.37 3.30
N TYR A 61 17.03 3.39 4.56
CA TYR A 61 15.72 2.94 5.01
C TYR A 61 14.86 4.13 5.41
N GLY A 62 13.61 4.13 4.97
CA GLY A 62 12.60 5.06 5.44
C GLY A 62 11.98 4.59 6.73
N ILE A 63 12.76 4.59 7.82
CA ILE A 63 12.36 4.00 9.11
C ILE A 63 11.00 4.52 9.60
N ASN A 64 10.73 5.81 9.43
CA ASN A 64 9.45 6.41 9.82
C ASN A 64 8.27 5.80 9.05
N PHE A 65 8.41 5.58 7.74
CA PHE A 65 7.35 4.95 6.94
C PHE A 65 7.14 3.48 7.29
N ILE A 66 8.23 2.76 7.55
CA ILE A 66 8.19 1.36 8.02
C ILE A 66 7.44 1.28 9.35
N ILE A 67 7.77 2.14 10.32
CA ILE A 67 7.11 2.18 11.63
C ILE A 67 5.63 2.55 11.48
N ILE A 68 5.30 3.59 10.71
CA ILE A 68 3.91 4.01 10.48
C ILE A 68 3.10 2.85 9.89
N PHE A 69 3.63 2.17 8.88
CA PHE A 69 2.94 1.03 8.26
C PHE A 69 2.76 -0.14 9.25
N ALA A 70 3.78 -0.43 10.06
CA ALA A 70 3.71 -1.48 11.08
C ALA A 70 2.64 -1.16 12.14
N VAL A 71 2.60 0.08 12.63
CA VAL A 71 1.60 0.54 13.62
C VAL A 71 0.19 0.48 13.04
N LEU A 72 -0.01 0.95 11.80
CA LEU A 72 -1.30 0.86 11.13
C LEU A 72 -1.76 -0.60 11.01
N ASN A 73 -0.90 -1.50 10.52
CA ASN A 73 -1.30 -2.91 10.41
C ASN A 73 -1.55 -3.56 11.78
N ALA A 74 -0.80 -3.20 12.81
CA ALA A 74 -1.05 -3.66 14.17
C ALA A 74 -2.46 -3.24 14.64
N ILE A 75 -2.85 -1.98 14.41
CA ILE A 75 -4.20 -1.48 14.74
C ILE A 75 -5.27 -2.32 14.02
N ALA A 76 -5.11 -2.59 12.72
CA ALA A 76 -6.09 -3.38 11.99
C ALA A 76 -6.18 -4.84 12.47
N ILE A 77 -5.05 -5.47 12.79
CA ILE A 77 -5.00 -6.82 13.41
C ILE A 77 -5.72 -6.82 14.75
N PHE A 78 -5.43 -5.85 15.63
CA PHE A 78 -6.09 -5.71 16.92
C PHE A 78 -7.59 -5.46 16.76
N SER A 79 -8.01 -4.62 15.81
CA SER A 79 -9.43 -4.40 15.51
C SER A 79 -10.15 -5.69 15.07
N GLY A 80 -9.50 -6.50 14.22
CA GLY A 80 -10.06 -7.80 13.81
C GLY A 80 -10.22 -8.77 14.99
N ILE A 81 -9.18 -8.91 15.82
CA ILE A 81 -9.20 -9.75 17.03
C ILE A 81 -10.26 -9.27 18.02
N LEU A 82 -10.25 -7.97 18.35
CA LEU A 82 -11.23 -7.37 19.26
C LEU A 82 -12.65 -7.53 18.73
N GLY A 83 -12.89 -7.31 17.44
CA GLY A 83 -14.20 -7.52 16.82
C GLY A 83 -14.72 -8.95 17.02
N MET A 84 -13.86 -9.97 16.84
CA MET A 84 -14.22 -11.36 17.07
C MET A 84 -14.45 -11.70 18.55
N ILE A 85 -13.61 -11.19 19.45
CA ILE A 85 -13.75 -11.41 20.91
C ILE A 85 -15.03 -10.77 21.42
N LEU A 86 -15.28 -9.51 21.04
CA LEU A 86 -16.47 -8.76 21.43
C LEU A 86 -17.73 -9.39 20.85
N PHE A 87 -17.70 -9.91 19.61
CA PHE A 87 -18.80 -10.66 19.04
C PHE A 87 -19.11 -11.95 19.82
N SER A 88 -18.07 -12.71 20.15
CA SER A 88 -18.21 -14.02 20.78
C SER A 88 -18.65 -13.94 22.25
N ASN A 89 -18.30 -12.85 22.93
CA ASN A 89 -18.57 -12.61 24.35
C ASN A 89 -19.50 -11.42 24.60
N ALA A 90 -20.23 -10.97 23.59
CA ALA A 90 -21.02 -9.75 23.61
C ALA A 90 -21.96 -9.65 24.82
N LYS A 91 -22.68 -10.72 25.14
CA LYS A 91 -23.63 -10.73 26.28
C LYS A 91 -22.92 -10.61 27.63
N SER A 92 -21.74 -11.21 27.79
CA SER A 92 -20.98 -11.13 29.04
C SER A 92 -20.39 -9.73 29.26
N ILE A 93 -20.03 -9.03 28.18
CA ILE A 93 -19.36 -7.73 28.25
C ILE A 93 -20.39 -6.60 28.33
N PHE A 94 -21.45 -6.67 27.53
CA PHE A 94 -22.44 -5.60 27.39
C PHE A 94 -23.77 -5.91 28.10
N GLY A 95 -24.00 -7.15 28.55
CA GLY A 95 -25.22 -7.59 29.21
C GLY A 95 -25.11 -7.75 30.73
N ALA A 96 -23.91 -7.70 31.32
CA ALA A 96 -23.70 -7.98 32.74
C ALA A 96 -24.26 -6.92 33.72
N ASN A 97 -24.65 -5.73 33.23
CA ASN A 97 -25.15 -4.61 34.06
C ASN A 97 -26.25 -3.77 33.36
N SER A 98 -26.89 -4.28 32.31
CA SER A 98 -27.76 -3.43 31.49
C SER A 98 -29.16 -3.26 32.10
N ASN A 99 -29.34 -2.21 32.92
CA ASN A 99 -30.57 -1.38 32.95
C ASN A 99 -30.79 -0.63 31.62
N ILE A 100 -30.24 -1.14 30.52
CA ILE A 100 -30.25 -0.53 29.20
C ILE A 100 -31.09 -1.46 28.34
N ASP A 101 -32.32 -1.06 28.05
CA ASP A 101 -33.27 -1.76 27.16
C ASP A 101 -32.71 -2.01 25.73
N ASN A 102 -31.47 -1.59 25.46
CA ASN A 102 -30.78 -1.59 24.17
C ASN A 102 -29.35 -2.18 24.19
N GLY A 103 -28.95 -2.97 25.20
CA GLY A 103 -27.58 -3.50 25.33
C GLY A 103 -27.04 -4.23 24.07
N ALA A 104 -27.88 -4.98 23.36
CA ALA A 104 -27.50 -5.65 22.11
C ALA A 104 -27.24 -4.67 20.96
N ASN A 105 -27.99 -3.56 20.88
CA ASN A 105 -27.78 -2.51 19.88
C ASN A 105 -26.48 -1.74 20.14
N VAL A 106 -26.14 -1.49 21.42
CA VAL A 106 -24.86 -0.88 21.80
C VAL A 106 -23.70 -1.81 21.44
N ALA A 107 -23.79 -3.10 21.77
CA ALA A 107 -22.77 -4.09 21.40
C ALA A 107 -22.56 -4.14 19.88
N PHE A 108 -23.64 -4.19 19.10
CA PHE A 108 -23.60 -4.13 17.65
C PHE A 108 -22.85 -2.88 17.16
N ALA A 109 -23.25 -1.70 17.64
CA ALA A 109 -22.64 -0.44 17.23
C ALA A 109 -21.14 -0.42 17.52
N VAL A 110 -20.71 -0.80 18.73
CA VAL A 110 -19.29 -0.84 19.11
C VAL A 110 -18.49 -1.80 18.23
N ILE A 111 -19.00 -3.02 18.00
CA ILE A 111 -18.31 -4.00 17.15
C ILE A 111 -18.18 -3.47 15.71
N VAL A 112 -19.25 -2.94 15.14
CA VAL A 112 -19.25 -2.37 13.79
C VAL A 112 -18.26 -1.20 13.69
N THR A 113 -18.20 -0.31 14.68
CA THR A 113 -17.24 0.80 14.69
C THR A 113 -15.79 0.31 14.71
N ILE A 114 -15.46 -0.68 15.55
CA ILE A 114 -14.11 -1.25 15.62
C ILE A 114 -13.71 -1.90 14.29
N LEU A 115 -14.63 -2.64 13.67
CA LEU A 115 -14.40 -3.27 12.36
C LEU A 115 -14.25 -2.21 11.26
N ALA A 116 -15.05 -1.14 11.27
CA ALA A 116 -14.94 -0.04 10.33
C ALA A 116 -13.59 0.67 10.42
N ILE A 117 -13.07 0.89 11.63
CA ILE A 117 -11.71 1.41 11.85
C ILE A 117 -10.68 0.45 11.25
N GLY A 118 -10.81 -0.87 11.48
CA GLY A 118 -9.94 -1.89 10.90
C GLY A 118 -9.89 -1.81 9.37
N PHE A 119 -11.05 -1.74 8.71
CA PHE A 119 -11.14 -1.58 7.25
C PHE A 119 -10.54 -0.27 6.76
N ALA A 120 -10.82 0.85 7.43
CA ALA A 120 -10.25 2.15 7.08
C ALA A 120 -8.72 2.13 7.13
N VAL A 121 -8.15 1.46 8.13
CA VAL A 121 -6.70 1.31 8.28
C VAL A 121 -6.10 0.39 7.22
N ILE A 122 -6.77 -0.71 6.84
CA ILE A 122 -6.35 -1.57 5.72
C ILE A 122 -6.29 -0.77 4.42
N ILE A 123 -7.33 0.03 4.13
CA ILE A 123 -7.39 0.87 2.93
C ILE A 123 -6.25 1.90 2.97
N GLY A 124 -6.08 2.61 4.10
CA GLY A 124 -5.00 3.58 4.27
C GLY A 124 -3.62 2.96 4.09
N SER A 125 -3.39 1.77 4.66
CA SER A 125 -2.14 1.02 4.51
C SER A 125 -1.89 0.61 3.05
N SER A 126 -2.94 0.20 2.33
CA SER A 126 -2.85 -0.17 0.92
C SER A 126 -2.51 1.04 0.04
N VAL A 127 -3.14 2.19 0.28
CA VAL A 127 -2.83 3.46 -0.39
C VAL A 127 -1.39 3.89 -0.10
N LEU A 128 -0.94 3.74 1.16
CA LEU A 128 0.42 4.06 1.55
C LEU A 128 1.45 3.19 0.82
N LEU A 129 1.20 1.89 0.66
CA LEU A 129 2.06 1.01 -0.13
C LEU A 129 2.06 1.41 -1.61
N TRP A 130 0.88 1.67 -2.19
CA TRP A 130 0.75 1.99 -3.62
C TRP A 130 1.50 3.26 -4.02
N PHE A 131 1.34 4.34 -3.24
CA PHE A 131 1.93 5.65 -3.56
C PHE A 131 3.25 5.93 -2.85
N GLY A 132 3.52 5.23 -1.76
CA GLY A 132 4.64 5.48 -0.86
C GLY A 132 5.75 4.46 -0.94
N ILE A 133 5.70 3.49 -1.85
CA ILE A 133 6.63 2.33 -1.87
C ILE A 133 8.12 2.72 -1.78
N TYR A 134 8.49 3.79 -2.48
CA TYR A 134 9.85 4.31 -2.50
C TYR A 134 10.28 5.01 -1.22
N LYS A 135 9.31 5.49 -0.44
CA LYS A 135 9.56 6.16 0.83
C LYS A 135 10.00 5.17 1.90
N PHE A 136 9.79 3.86 1.70
CA PHE A 136 10.20 2.82 2.64
C PHE A 136 11.67 2.43 2.51
N GLY A 137 12.29 2.56 1.34
CA GLY A 137 13.69 2.21 1.15
C GLY A 137 14.18 2.43 -0.27
N ILE A 138 15.43 2.90 -0.39
CA ILE A 138 16.14 3.01 -1.67
C ILE A 138 17.53 2.40 -1.49
N ALA A 139 17.93 1.54 -2.42
CA ALA A 139 19.27 0.97 -2.51
C ALA A 139 19.82 1.19 -3.92
N LEU A 140 21.10 1.51 -4.00
CA LEU A 140 21.86 1.59 -5.24
C LEU A 140 22.84 0.42 -5.27
N ASP A 141 22.56 -0.52 -6.16
CA ASP A 141 23.40 -1.67 -6.44
C ASP A 141 24.38 -1.34 -7.58
N LYS A 142 25.17 -2.30 -8.06
CA LYS A 142 26.11 -2.10 -9.18
C LYS A 142 25.41 -1.83 -10.51
N GLU A 143 24.20 -2.36 -10.69
CA GLU A 143 23.50 -2.35 -12.00
C GLU A 143 22.08 -1.78 -11.94
N LYS A 144 21.57 -1.48 -10.74
CA LYS A 144 20.15 -1.14 -10.54
C LYS A 144 19.92 -0.26 -9.31
N VAL A 145 18.92 0.60 -9.42
CA VAL A 145 18.22 1.20 -8.29
C VAL A 145 17.17 0.21 -7.81
N LEU A 146 17.18 -0.10 -6.52
CA LEU A 146 16.20 -0.95 -5.87
C LEU A 146 15.35 -0.09 -4.93
N PHE A 147 14.04 -0.23 -5.06
CA PHE A 147 13.07 0.19 -4.08
C PHE A 147 12.52 -1.06 -3.39
N ILE A 148 11.82 -0.89 -2.27
CA ILE A 148 11.08 -2.01 -1.69
C ILE A 148 10.00 -2.44 -2.70
N GLY A 149 10.07 -3.66 -3.24
CA GLY A 149 9.11 -4.19 -4.22
C GLY A 149 9.27 -3.75 -5.68
N GLU A 150 10.19 -2.83 -6.01
CA GLU A 150 10.45 -2.40 -7.40
C GLU A 150 11.95 -2.29 -7.70
N LYS A 151 12.36 -2.54 -8.95
CA LYS A 151 13.76 -2.41 -9.39
C LYS A 151 13.85 -1.68 -10.73
N ILE A 152 14.83 -0.79 -10.87
CA ILE A 152 15.14 -0.04 -12.09
C ILE A 152 16.59 -0.33 -12.47
N LEU A 153 16.81 -1.00 -13.60
CA LEU A 153 18.16 -1.24 -14.13
C LEU A 153 18.75 0.08 -14.66
N TYR A 154 20.04 0.33 -14.43
CA TYR A 154 20.73 1.53 -14.93
C TYR A 154 20.67 1.62 -16.45
N SER A 155 20.78 0.49 -17.16
CA SER A 155 20.63 0.42 -18.62
C SER A 155 19.26 0.86 -19.15
N LYS A 156 18.25 0.93 -18.27
CA LYS A 156 16.90 1.37 -18.63
C LYS A 156 16.62 2.80 -18.21
N ILE A 157 17.51 3.44 -17.45
CA ILE A 157 17.40 4.86 -17.12
C ILE A 157 17.74 5.62 -18.40
N THR A 158 16.80 6.45 -18.86
CA THR A 158 17.03 7.30 -20.04
C THR A 158 17.60 8.63 -19.62
N LYS A 159 17.10 9.20 -18.52
CA LYS A 159 17.55 10.51 -18.03
C LYS A 159 17.15 10.78 -16.59
N ILE A 160 18.02 11.46 -15.85
CA ILE A 160 17.74 11.98 -14.51
C ILE A 160 17.64 13.51 -14.60
N ILE A 161 16.45 14.03 -14.31
CA ILE A 161 16.12 15.45 -14.50
C ILE A 161 15.87 16.12 -13.15
N ASP A 162 16.47 17.28 -12.97
CA ASP A 162 16.17 18.22 -11.91
C ASP A 162 15.19 19.29 -12.41
N ASP A 163 13.99 19.33 -11.81
CA ASP A 163 12.96 20.32 -12.12
C ASP A 163 12.13 20.70 -10.87
N LYS A 164 11.91 22.01 -10.67
CA LYS A 164 11.02 22.58 -9.63
C LYS A 164 11.14 21.92 -8.25
N GLY A 165 12.37 21.75 -7.76
CA GLY A 165 12.64 21.18 -6.43
C GLY A 165 12.45 19.67 -6.32
N LYS A 166 12.27 18.97 -7.44
CA LYS A 166 12.12 17.51 -7.54
C LYS A 166 13.14 16.93 -8.51
N ILE A 167 13.42 15.65 -8.32
CA ILE A 167 14.25 14.84 -9.22
C ILE A 167 13.36 13.78 -9.85
N TYR A 168 13.47 13.68 -11.17
CA TYR A 168 12.73 12.76 -12.00
C TYR A 168 13.69 11.77 -12.62
N ILE A 169 13.55 10.50 -12.25
CA ILE A 169 14.25 9.39 -12.90
C ILE A 169 13.32 8.89 -14.00
N ASN A 170 13.64 9.19 -15.26
CA ASN A 170 12.92 8.67 -16.41
C ASN A 170 13.56 7.36 -16.83
N TYR A 171 12.74 6.33 -16.99
CA TYR A 171 13.22 5.00 -17.30
C TYR A 171 12.20 4.21 -18.11
N LEU A 172 12.67 3.18 -18.79
CA LEU A 172 11.85 2.29 -19.58
C LEU A 172 11.44 1.07 -18.74
N GLN A 173 10.15 0.86 -18.54
CA GLN A 173 9.61 -0.34 -17.93
C GLN A 173 9.19 -1.34 -19.01
N GLY A 174 9.76 -2.55 -18.97
CA GLY A 174 9.58 -3.54 -20.04
C GLY A 174 10.32 -3.13 -21.31
N ILE A 175 9.60 -3.11 -22.44
CA ILE A 175 10.11 -2.79 -23.78
C ILE A 175 9.54 -1.46 -24.31
N ARG A 176 8.37 -1.03 -23.85
CA ARG A 176 7.63 0.10 -24.48
C ARG A 176 7.08 1.15 -23.52
N THR A 177 7.07 0.89 -22.22
CA THR A 177 6.39 1.78 -21.28
C THR A 177 7.40 2.72 -20.65
N ASN A 178 7.33 4.01 -20.97
CA ASN A 178 8.11 5.02 -20.28
C ASN A 178 7.45 5.32 -18.93
N LYS A 179 8.25 5.23 -17.87
CA LYS A 179 7.85 5.63 -16.54
C LYS A 179 8.78 6.72 -16.03
N ARG A 180 8.21 7.56 -15.17
CA ARG A 180 8.97 8.55 -14.41
C ARG A 180 8.78 8.27 -12.94
N PHE A 181 9.89 8.25 -12.23
CA PHE A 181 9.90 8.14 -10.79
C PHE A 181 10.34 9.47 -10.18
N LYS A 182 9.65 9.93 -9.14
CA LYS A 182 9.74 11.29 -8.62
C LYS A 182 10.22 11.30 -7.16
N LEU A 183 11.29 12.04 -6.90
CA LEU A 183 11.83 12.29 -5.57
C LEU A 183 11.79 13.78 -5.24
N SER A 184 11.40 14.12 -4.01
CA SER A 184 11.53 15.51 -3.53
C SER A 184 12.96 15.77 -3.08
N LYS A 185 13.59 16.85 -3.53
CA LYS A 185 14.94 17.22 -3.10
C LYS A 185 15.04 17.54 -1.61
N SER A 186 13.95 18.01 -1.01
CA SER A 186 13.88 18.30 0.42
C SER A 186 13.71 17.07 1.28
N SER A 187 13.37 15.91 0.70
CA SER A 187 13.22 14.67 1.46
C SER A 187 14.58 14.04 1.74
N VAL A 188 14.72 13.37 2.88
CA VAL A 188 15.93 12.61 3.24
C VAL A 188 16.34 11.64 2.13
N MET A 189 15.37 10.92 1.56
CA MET A 189 15.59 10.02 0.42
C MET A 189 16.09 10.75 -0.83
N GLY A 190 15.55 11.92 -1.13
CA GLY A 190 15.97 12.72 -2.28
C GLY A 190 17.37 13.28 -2.11
N GLN A 191 17.70 13.82 -0.93
CA GLN A 191 19.05 14.30 -0.62
C GLN A 191 20.07 13.16 -0.69
N TRP A 192 19.75 12.02 -0.10
CA TRP A 192 20.57 10.82 -0.16
C TRP A 192 20.78 10.34 -1.61
N PHE A 193 19.72 10.33 -2.44
CA PHE A 193 19.83 9.95 -3.85
C PHE A 193 20.74 10.91 -4.63
N ILE A 194 20.62 12.23 -4.42
CA ILE A 194 21.48 13.23 -5.07
C ILE A 194 22.95 12.97 -4.77
N GLN A 195 23.27 12.69 -3.51
CA GLN A 195 24.65 12.45 -3.06
C GLN A 195 25.27 11.19 -3.68
N ASN A 196 24.45 10.21 -4.06
CA ASN A 196 24.91 8.91 -4.55
C ASN A 196 24.57 8.65 -6.03
N VAL A 197 23.98 9.62 -6.74
CA VAL A 197 23.52 9.44 -8.13
C VAL A 197 24.64 9.05 -9.09
N LEU A 198 25.86 9.52 -8.85
CA LEU A 198 27.03 9.23 -9.68
C LEU A 198 27.34 7.72 -9.75
N VAL A 199 26.95 6.95 -8.74
CA VAL A 199 27.09 5.48 -8.71
C VAL A 199 26.27 4.82 -9.83
N THR A 200 25.21 5.49 -10.30
CA THR A 200 24.38 4.99 -11.39
C THR A 200 24.99 5.21 -12.78
N GLY A 201 26.12 5.92 -12.89
CA GLY A 201 26.72 6.32 -14.17
C GLY A 201 25.98 7.45 -14.91
N HIS A 202 24.92 8.01 -14.29
CA HIS A 202 24.14 9.10 -14.86
C HIS A 202 24.39 10.42 -14.11
N SER A 203 24.37 11.53 -14.85
CA SER A 203 24.40 12.87 -14.29
C SER A 203 22.98 13.43 -14.14
N ILE A 204 22.82 14.40 -13.23
CA ILE A 204 21.57 15.13 -13.05
C ILE A 204 21.60 16.33 -14.00
N GLU A 205 20.63 16.40 -14.92
CA GLU A 205 20.47 17.53 -15.83
C GLU A 205 19.33 18.45 -15.41
N LYS A 206 19.54 19.78 -15.48
CA LYS A 206 18.50 20.77 -15.22
C LYS A 206 17.69 21.01 -16.49
N MET A 207 16.45 20.55 -16.51
CA MET A 207 15.53 20.75 -17.63
C MET A 207 14.07 20.59 -17.22
N ASN A 208 13.12 20.97 -18.09
CA ASN A 208 11.70 20.77 -17.84
C ASN A 208 11.33 19.28 -17.93
N ALA A 209 10.95 18.67 -16.81
CA ALA A 209 10.69 17.23 -16.75
C ALA A 209 9.38 16.83 -17.47
N ASP A 210 8.38 17.71 -17.46
CA ASP A 210 7.08 17.43 -18.09
C ASP A 210 7.18 17.45 -19.61
N GLU A 211 7.95 18.40 -20.15
CA GLU A 211 8.21 18.51 -21.58
C GLU A 211 8.98 17.29 -22.10
N TYR A 212 10.04 16.90 -21.39
CA TYR A 212 10.83 15.72 -21.73
C TYR A 212 9.98 14.44 -21.74
N PHE A 213 9.15 14.23 -20.72
CA PHE A 213 8.32 13.03 -20.61
C PHE A 213 7.26 12.95 -21.72
N LYS A 214 6.68 14.09 -22.14
CA LYS A 214 5.75 14.13 -23.29
C LYS A 214 6.46 13.74 -24.57
N ASN A 215 7.65 14.29 -24.83
CA ASN A 215 8.42 14.00 -26.03
C ASN A 215 8.83 12.52 -26.11
N MET A 216 9.20 11.89 -24.99
CA MET A 216 9.48 10.45 -24.93
C MET A 216 8.29 9.58 -25.38
N ASN A 217 7.06 9.93 -24.97
CA ASN A 217 5.88 9.15 -25.34
C ASN A 217 5.51 9.33 -26.81
N VAL A 218 5.72 10.52 -27.36
CA VAL A 218 5.50 10.79 -28.80
C VAL A 218 6.51 10.00 -29.64
N LEU A 219 7.78 10.00 -29.26
CA LEU A 219 8.83 9.24 -29.95
C LEU A 219 8.57 7.73 -29.87
N ALA A 220 8.21 7.22 -28.69
CA ALA A 220 7.87 5.81 -28.53
C ALA A 220 6.64 5.38 -29.35
N LYS A 221 5.66 6.27 -29.55
CA LYS A 221 4.48 6.01 -30.40
C LYS A 221 4.86 5.99 -31.88
N LYS A 222 5.67 6.94 -32.34
CA LYS A 222 6.13 7.01 -33.74
C LYS A 222 6.95 5.77 -34.15
N GLU A 223 7.90 5.34 -33.32
CA GLU A 223 8.67 4.11 -33.58
C GLU A 223 7.80 2.85 -33.68
N LEU A 224 6.68 2.83 -32.95
CA LEU A 224 5.72 1.73 -32.96
C LEU A 224 4.93 1.69 -34.27
N GLU A 225 4.47 2.85 -34.74
CA GLU A 225 3.78 3.02 -36.00
C GLU A 225 4.71 2.63 -37.17
N GLU A 226 5.96 3.08 -37.16
CA GLU A 226 6.95 2.74 -38.19
C GLU A 226 7.26 1.24 -38.27
N LYS A 227 7.43 0.57 -37.12
CA LYS A 227 7.66 -0.89 -37.07
C LYS A 227 6.43 -1.69 -37.53
N GLN A 228 5.22 -1.19 -37.30
CA GLN A 228 4.00 -1.81 -37.81
C GLN A 228 3.87 -1.62 -39.33
N SER A 229 4.22 -0.43 -39.85
CA SER A 229 4.25 -0.17 -41.28
C SER A 229 5.31 -1.00 -42.02
N GLN A 230 6.49 -1.22 -41.43
CA GLN A 230 7.52 -2.10 -42.00
C GLN A 230 7.06 -3.56 -42.07
N LYS A 231 6.50 -4.10 -40.97
CA LYS A 231 5.94 -5.47 -40.96
C LYS A 231 4.76 -5.67 -41.91
N ALA A 232 3.98 -4.63 -42.17
CA ALA A 232 2.90 -4.67 -43.16
C ALA A 232 3.42 -4.65 -44.61
N LYS A 233 4.58 -4.04 -44.84
CA LYS A 233 5.27 -4.04 -46.15
C LYS A 233 6.00 -5.35 -46.42
N GLU A 234 6.56 -6.01 -45.41
CA GLU A 234 7.22 -7.32 -45.55
C GLU A 234 6.24 -8.50 -45.74
N LYS A 235 4.94 -8.29 -45.50
CA LYS A 235 3.88 -9.29 -45.68
C LYS A 235 3.10 -9.17 -46.99
N LYS A 236 3.44 -8.21 -47.84
CA LYS A 236 2.91 -8.06 -49.21
C LYS A 236 3.96 -8.50 -50.21
#